data_AF-A0AAD4EH40-F1
#
_entry.id   AF-A0AAD4EH40-F1
#
_cell.length_a   1.000
_cell.length_b   1.000
_cell.length_c   1.000
_cell.angle_alpha   90.00
_cell.angle_beta   90.00
_cell.angle_gamma   90.00
#
_symmetry.space_group_name_H-M   'P 1'
#
loop_
_entity.id
_entity.type
_entity.pdbx_description
1 polymer ?
#
loop_
_entity_poly.entity_id
_entity_poly.type
_entity_poly.pdbx_seq_one_letter_code
_entity_poly.pdbx_strand_id
1 'polypeptide(L)'
;MIPCSPISPSVVITIDALKLYRIAHFRSPHFSMQAFSKTLCNLHGVEYHRYLSRQLTITLDVYMLIRSSVDSLVAEALNRDSLDWRLKHACPLCTYTLKDEVPLIFTLLFTMDGNDSLKHILRRTLGIDENDSGESSELPTTQHVRGDHYLSCDYVNQWSKVGIEDSEVTLDSDSLGNPCTEQWNNMDEEKTKRAWGIYDETGIFTAVCRHGFSLLIIDMVQSGEFAKYPLAVIAKLMDVFGDGLGSGYDIGCQFKTTLNNSPLGPHARLGLEDLEMCERTFSKSNSLAPTTCYSSIFHRQQAITSYFEYNDDYEVYANLSDFLYNNYKQTLNIIADSRITLPKLMHNLNITHDLRPKPEHETLQMEYWQKLVNLVASKEDLDATSSVWAVATPASLASDEKDPDWQNTGRLVTNQKYQHALDMLEGLVVACIFELTKMNRSGTGYKLRKHIAKALQACSAAIKTALDRFNIAARALSPPHRMLKWEEVVEYAFLANFDLLHDSHDDVSHRPWAMPSVRQATNLYFKTCRTREEITQLNIEVRRLATYLRDEEHYLRECQRQAEASHLVLAHQINLWRQVRSRFNSHHLQRLQDIANLP
;
A
#
# COMPACT_ATOMS: atom_id res chain seq x y z
N MET A 1 40.51 3.37 -12.26
CA MET A 1 40.25 1.91 -12.37
C MET A 1 40.22 1.35 -10.96
N ILE A 2 39.45 0.30 -10.72
CA ILE A 2 39.31 -0.35 -9.41
C ILE A 2 39.85 -1.79 -9.52
N PRO A 3 40.82 -2.17 -8.67
CA PRO A 3 41.37 -3.53 -8.66
C PRO A 3 40.41 -4.54 -8.04
N CYS A 4 40.39 -5.77 -8.56
CA CYS A 4 39.55 -6.85 -8.01
C CYS A 4 40.11 -7.51 -6.73
N SER A 5 41.34 -7.17 -6.33
CA SER A 5 42.02 -7.68 -5.14
C SER A 5 42.95 -6.61 -4.57
N PRO A 6 43.01 -6.43 -3.24
CA PRO A 6 43.88 -5.44 -2.62
C PRO A 6 45.37 -5.87 -2.57
N ILE A 7 45.67 -7.16 -2.68
CA ILE A 7 47.03 -7.70 -2.49
C ILE A 7 47.71 -7.97 -3.84
N SER A 8 47.03 -8.72 -4.73
CA SER A 8 47.58 -9.15 -6.01
C SER A 8 46.50 -9.02 -7.10
N PRO A 9 46.28 -7.82 -7.66
CA PRO A 9 45.25 -7.61 -8.66
C PRO A 9 45.64 -8.24 -9.99
N SER A 10 44.85 -9.23 -10.43
CA SER A 10 44.97 -9.82 -11.79
C SER A 10 44.03 -9.18 -12.80
N VAL A 11 42.95 -8.55 -12.33
CA VAL A 11 41.95 -7.86 -13.15
C VAL A 11 41.65 -6.50 -12.54
N VAL A 12 41.49 -5.50 -13.40
CA VAL A 12 41.05 -4.15 -13.04
C VAL A 12 39.84 -3.79 -13.88
N ILE A 13 38.88 -3.09 -13.27
CA ILE A 13 37.66 -2.64 -13.96
C ILE A 13 37.61 -1.12 -13.95
N THR A 14 37.22 -0.53 -15.08
CA THR A 14 37.12 0.93 -15.20
C THR A 14 35.91 1.46 -14.41
N ILE A 15 36.03 2.69 -13.90
CA ILE A 15 34.91 3.35 -13.21
C ILE A 15 33.74 3.53 -14.19
N ASP A 16 34.02 3.80 -15.47
CA ASP A 16 32.98 3.97 -16.48
C ASP A 16 32.20 2.68 -16.74
N ALA A 17 32.85 1.51 -16.74
CA ALA A 17 32.17 0.23 -16.86
C ALA A 17 31.26 -0.04 -15.64
N LEU A 18 31.75 0.25 -14.43
CA LEU A 18 30.96 0.10 -13.19
C LEU A 18 29.78 1.07 -13.14
N LYS A 19 30.00 2.32 -13.56
CA LYS A 19 28.97 3.34 -13.70
C LYS A 19 27.91 2.93 -14.72
N LEU A 20 28.33 2.40 -15.87
CA LEU A 20 27.44 1.88 -16.91
C LEU A 20 26.58 0.75 -16.37
N TYR A 21 27.20 -0.26 -15.73
CA TYR A 21 26.46 -1.36 -15.12
C TYR A 21 25.45 -0.84 -14.10
N ARG A 22 25.87 0.02 -13.18
CA ARG A 22 24.99 0.57 -12.14
C ARG A 22 23.77 1.28 -12.73
N ILE A 23 23.98 2.16 -13.71
CA ILE A 23 22.88 2.90 -14.37
C ILE A 23 21.95 1.94 -15.12
N ALA A 24 22.52 0.98 -15.87
CA ALA A 24 21.73 0.00 -16.61
C ALA A 24 20.93 -0.91 -15.67
N HIS A 25 21.52 -1.32 -14.55
CA HIS A 25 20.89 -2.16 -13.55
C HIS A 25 19.75 -1.43 -12.82
N PHE A 26 19.89 -0.15 -12.46
CA PHE A 26 18.76 0.58 -11.87
C PHE A 26 17.63 0.88 -12.86
N ARG A 27 17.95 1.04 -14.15
CA ARG A 27 16.95 1.14 -15.22
C ARG A 27 16.22 -0.17 -15.49
N SER A 28 16.92 -1.29 -15.33
CA SER A 28 16.38 -2.63 -15.53
C SER A 28 17.05 -3.59 -14.56
N PRO A 29 16.45 -3.83 -13.38
CA PRO A 29 17.03 -4.72 -12.37
C PRO A 29 17.25 -6.16 -12.85
N HIS A 30 16.56 -6.58 -13.91
CA HIS A 30 16.81 -7.85 -14.59
C HIS A 30 18.17 -7.92 -15.32
N PHE A 31 18.86 -6.79 -15.47
CA PHE A 31 20.18 -6.74 -16.08
C PHE A 31 21.23 -7.36 -15.14
N SER A 32 21.44 -8.67 -15.32
CA SER A 32 22.32 -9.44 -14.46
C SER A 32 23.80 -9.07 -14.61
N MET A 33 24.52 -9.12 -13.48
CA MET A 33 25.97 -8.96 -13.43
C MET A 33 26.70 -9.91 -14.38
N GLN A 34 26.22 -11.15 -14.48
CA GLN A 34 26.80 -12.16 -15.35
C GLN A 34 26.66 -11.78 -16.84
N ALA A 35 25.49 -11.28 -17.25
CA ALA A 35 25.29 -10.82 -18.62
C ALA A 35 26.22 -9.65 -18.95
N PHE A 36 26.38 -8.71 -18.02
CA PHE A 36 27.34 -7.61 -18.19
C PHE A 36 28.78 -8.10 -18.28
N SER A 37 29.20 -9.00 -17.38
CA SER A 37 30.55 -9.61 -17.40
C SER A 37 30.83 -10.33 -18.72
N LYS A 38 29.89 -11.14 -19.23
CA LYS A 38 29.99 -11.79 -20.54
C LYS A 38 30.09 -10.77 -21.69
N THR A 39 29.33 -9.68 -21.60
CA THR A 39 29.38 -8.59 -22.60
C THR A 39 30.77 -7.97 -22.64
N LEU A 40 31.36 -7.67 -21.49
CA LEU A 40 32.73 -7.17 -21.42
C LEU A 40 33.72 -8.19 -22.01
N CYS A 41 33.60 -9.48 -21.67
CA CYS A 41 34.46 -10.53 -22.24
C CYS A 41 34.40 -10.56 -23.77
N ASN A 42 33.19 -10.51 -24.34
CA ASN A 42 32.98 -10.48 -25.79
C ASN A 42 33.60 -9.23 -26.44
N LEU A 43 33.47 -8.05 -25.81
CA LEU A 43 34.07 -6.81 -26.30
C LEU A 43 35.60 -6.86 -26.31
N HIS A 44 36.20 -7.58 -25.35
CA HIS A 44 37.64 -7.76 -25.25
C HIS A 44 38.16 -8.98 -26.06
N GLY A 45 37.28 -9.76 -26.68
CA GLY A 45 37.66 -10.97 -27.41
C GLY A 45 38.23 -12.09 -26.51
N VAL A 46 37.83 -12.12 -25.23
CA VAL A 46 38.30 -13.11 -24.24
C VAL A 46 37.18 -14.07 -23.82
N GLU A 47 37.57 -15.28 -23.39
CA GLU A 47 36.62 -16.26 -22.87
C GLU A 47 36.05 -15.82 -21.51
N TYR A 48 34.75 -16.02 -21.31
CA TYR A 48 34.12 -15.79 -20.02
C TYR A 48 34.45 -16.93 -19.04
N HIS A 49 34.98 -16.56 -17.89
CA HIS A 49 35.14 -17.46 -16.75
C HIS A 49 34.31 -16.99 -15.55
N ARG A 50 33.78 -17.94 -14.76
CA ARG A 50 32.87 -17.63 -13.62
C ARG A 50 33.48 -16.68 -12.59
N TYR A 51 34.79 -16.74 -12.38
CA TYR A 51 35.47 -15.87 -11.41
C TYR A 51 35.41 -14.38 -11.80
N LEU A 52 35.24 -14.04 -13.09
CA LEU A 52 35.16 -12.65 -13.56
C LEU A 52 33.90 -11.96 -13.05
N SER A 53 32.76 -12.68 -12.95
CA SER A 53 31.54 -12.13 -12.34
C SER A 53 31.75 -11.82 -10.86
N ARG A 54 32.48 -12.68 -10.13
CA ARG A 54 32.80 -12.45 -8.71
C ARG A 54 33.75 -11.26 -8.54
N GLN A 55 34.77 -11.16 -9.38
CA GLN A 55 35.69 -10.02 -9.37
C GLN A 55 34.97 -8.70 -9.69
N LEU A 56 34.02 -8.74 -10.63
CA LEU A 56 33.17 -7.60 -10.95
C LEU A 56 32.30 -7.17 -9.77
N THR A 57 31.67 -8.11 -9.05
CA THR A 57 30.94 -7.81 -7.80
C THR A 57 31.85 -7.14 -6.76
N ILE A 58 33.05 -7.69 -6.51
CA ILE A 58 34.01 -7.09 -5.57
C ILE A 58 34.34 -5.64 -5.97
N THR A 59 34.62 -5.40 -7.25
CA THR A 59 34.91 -4.03 -7.71
C THR A 59 33.69 -3.11 -7.64
N LEU A 60 32.48 -3.64 -7.79
CA LEU A 60 31.24 -2.89 -7.64
C LEU A 60 31.04 -2.47 -6.18
N ASP A 61 31.28 -3.35 -5.22
CA ASP A 61 31.16 -3.03 -3.79
C ASP A 61 32.12 -1.90 -3.41
N VAL A 62 33.39 -1.99 -3.84
CA VAL A 62 34.39 -0.93 -3.64
C VAL A 62 33.95 0.38 -4.32
N TYR A 63 33.41 0.30 -5.53
CA TYR A 63 32.87 1.47 -6.23
C TYR A 63 31.70 2.12 -5.48
N MET A 64 30.77 1.34 -4.95
CA MET A 64 29.62 1.84 -4.18
C MET A 64 30.08 2.48 -2.87
N LEU A 65 31.09 1.90 -2.19
CA LEU A 65 31.70 2.49 -0.99
C LEU A 65 32.38 3.84 -1.27
N ILE A 66 33.15 3.92 -2.37
CA ILE A 66 33.77 5.19 -2.80
C ILE A 66 32.68 6.22 -3.09
N ARG A 67 31.61 5.83 -3.81
CA ARG A 67 30.50 6.73 -4.14
C ARG A 67 29.82 7.26 -2.88
N SER A 68 29.45 6.38 -1.95
CA SER A 68 28.84 6.75 -0.68
C SER A 68 29.71 7.71 0.14
N SER A 69 31.03 7.51 0.12
CA SER A 69 31.99 8.42 0.78
C SER A 69 32.03 9.80 0.10
N VAL A 70 32.05 9.83 -1.24
CA VAL A 70 31.99 11.09 -2.00
C VAL A 70 30.68 11.82 -1.77
N ASP A 71 29.56 11.09 -1.76
CA ASP A 71 28.23 11.67 -1.58
C ASP A 71 28.09 12.25 -0.15
N SER A 72 28.74 11.64 0.86
CA SER A 72 28.84 12.20 2.21
C SER A 72 29.62 13.52 2.25
N LEU A 73 30.77 13.60 1.56
CA LEU A 73 31.56 14.83 1.47
C LEU A 73 30.82 15.95 0.73
N VAL A 74 30.06 15.59 -0.31
CA VAL A 74 29.21 16.55 -1.03
C VAL A 74 28.07 17.02 -0.13
N ALA A 75 27.43 16.13 0.63
CA ALA A 75 26.38 16.49 1.56
C ALA A 75 26.88 17.48 2.62
N GLU A 76 28.04 17.21 3.24
CA GLU A 76 28.68 18.12 4.20
C GLU A 76 28.98 19.49 3.56
N ALA A 77 29.58 19.50 2.37
CA ALA A 77 29.88 20.75 1.65
C ALA A 77 28.63 21.56 1.26
N LEU A 78 27.48 20.89 1.13
CA LEU A 78 26.19 21.49 0.84
C LEU A 78 25.36 21.76 2.11
N ASN A 79 25.86 21.50 3.31
CA ASN A 79 25.12 21.56 4.58
C ASN A 79 23.84 20.69 4.55
N ARG A 80 23.96 19.46 4.04
CA ARG A 80 22.88 18.47 3.82
C ARG A 80 23.11 17.16 4.57
N ASP A 81 23.92 17.21 5.61
CA ASP A 81 24.38 16.09 6.43
C ASP A 81 23.64 15.98 7.78
N SER A 82 22.69 16.89 8.05
CA SER A 82 21.88 16.85 9.27
C SER A 82 20.99 15.60 9.35
N LEU A 83 20.61 15.20 10.57
CA LEU A 83 19.70 14.09 10.79
C LEU A 83 18.36 14.26 10.04
N ASP A 84 17.95 13.21 9.34
CA ASP A 84 16.75 13.14 8.51
C ASP A 84 16.70 14.22 7.41
N TRP A 85 17.85 14.73 6.96
CA TRP A 85 17.90 15.78 5.94
C TRP A 85 17.17 15.36 4.67
N ARG A 86 17.43 14.14 4.17
CA ARG A 86 16.78 13.64 2.95
C ARG A 86 15.29 13.47 3.18
N LEU A 87 14.82 12.96 4.33
CA LEU A 87 13.38 12.87 4.60
C LEU A 87 12.71 14.24 4.52
N LYS A 88 13.30 15.23 5.18
CA LYS A 88 12.81 16.62 5.20
C LYS A 88 12.85 17.30 3.84
N HIS A 89 13.62 16.76 2.88
CA HIS A 89 13.87 17.38 1.56
C HIS A 89 13.57 16.41 0.40
N ALA A 90 12.83 15.33 0.66
CA ALA A 90 12.59 14.27 -0.32
C ALA A 90 11.73 14.77 -1.49
N CYS A 91 10.60 15.39 -1.17
CA CYS A 91 9.68 15.95 -2.17
C CYS A 91 9.60 17.47 -2.04
N PRO A 92 10.03 18.24 -3.06
CA PRO A 92 9.96 19.70 -3.00
C PRO A 92 8.52 20.22 -2.96
N LEU A 93 7.54 19.47 -3.49
CA LEU A 93 6.13 19.86 -3.40
C LEU A 93 5.55 19.68 -2.00
N CYS A 94 6.03 18.70 -1.24
CA CYS A 94 5.55 18.44 0.12
C CYS A 94 6.24 19.36 1.14
N THR A 95 7.57 19.53 1.04
CA THR A 95 8.36 20.07 2.15
C THR A 95 8.85 21.50 1.93
N TYR A 96 8.86 22.01 0.69
CA TYR A 96 9.35 23.36 0.38
C TYR A 96 8.28 24.45 0.64
N THR A 97 7.91 24.60 1.92
CA THR A 97 6.87 25.53 2.42
C THR A 97 7.29 27.00 2.20
N LEU A 98 6.39 27.82 1.63
CA LEU A 98 6.63 29.25 1.43
C LEU A 98 6.05 30.09 2.59
N LYS A 99 6.65 31.25 2.88
CA LYS A 99 6.30 32.09 4.05
C LYS A 99 4.85 32.60 4.06
N ASP A 100 4.26 32.81 2.89
CA ASP A 100 2.93 33.42 2.73
C ASP A 100 1.92 32.47 2.08
N GLU A 101 2.12 31.15 2.21
CA GLU A 101 1.18 30.17 1.66
C GLU A 101 0.00 29.90 2.60
N VAL A 102 -1.13 29.54 2.00
CA VAL A 102 -2.33 29.16 2.77
C VAL A 102 -2.08 27.79 3.40
N PRO A 103 -2.38 27.60 4.70
CA PRO A 103 -2.24 26.29 5.33
C PRO A 103 -3.05 25.21 4.60
N LEU A 104 -2.37 24.12 4.25
CA LEU A 104 -3.03 22.95 3.69
C LEU A 104 -3.79 22.19 4.79
N ILE A 105 -4.83 21.46 4.39
CA ILE A 105 -5.56 20.55 5.30
C ILE A 105 -4.61 19.50 5.88
N PHE A 106 -3.74 18.97 5.03
CA PHE A 106 -2.67 18.07 5.41
C PHE A 106 -1.33 18.66 4.96
N THR A 107 -0.36 18.73 5.86
CA THR A 107 1.00 19.20 5.59
C THR A 107 1.75 18.22 4.68
N LEU A 108 1.50 16.92 4.86
CA LEU A 108 2.02 15.83 4.04
C LEU A 108 0.94 14.78 3.85
N LEU A 109 0.70 14.42 2.59
CA LEU A 109 -0.12 13.27 2.20
C LEU A 109 0.79 12.14 1.75
N PHE A 110 0.57 10.95 2.30
CA PHE A 110 1.35 9.77 1.96
C PHE A 110 0.51 8.49 2.05
N THR A 111 0.92 7.49 1.29
CA THR A 111 0.41 6.13 1.40
C THR A 111 1.50 5.26 1.99
N MET A 112 1.13 4.25 2.75
CA MET A 112 2.07 3.25 3.23
C MET A 112 1.47 1.87 3.03
N ASP A 113 2.31 0.88 2.70
CA ASP A 113 1.83 -0.49 2.48
C ASP A 113 2.98 -1.52 2.52
N GLY A 114 2.62 -2.80 2.67
CA GLY A 114 3.50 -3.95 2.61
C GLY A 114 3.62 -4.55 1.21
N ASN A 115 4.79 -5.11 0.89
CA ASN A 115 5.06 -5.81 -0.36
C ASN A 115 5.85 -7.09 -0.14
N ASP A 116 5.15 -8.21 -0.30
CA ASP A 116 5.69 -9.56 -0.16
C ASP A 116 6.52 -10.04 -1.38
N SER A 117 6.69 -9.22 -2.41
CA SER A 117 7.41 -9.66 -3.61
C SER A 117 8.94 -9.70 -3.41
N LEU A 118 9.45 -8.91 -2.46
CA LEU A 118 10.89 -8.76 -2.19
C LEU A 118 11.38 -9.68 -1.05
N LYS A 119 10.94 -10.94 -1.10
CA LYS A 119 11.36 -12.00 -0.17
C LYS A 119 12.87 -12.25 -0.23
N HIS A 120 13.44 -12.56 0.93
CA HIS A 120 14.84 -12.91 1.08
C HIS A 120 15.00 -14.30 1.72
N ILE A 121 15.78 -15.15 1.07
CA ILE A 121 16.01 -16.53 1.52
C ILE A 121 17.14 -16.55 2.54
N LEU A 122 16.83 -17.06 3.73
CA LEU A 122 17.83 -17.24 4.76
C LEU A 122 18.71 -18.44 4.43
N ARG A 123 20.03 -18.21 4.35
CA ARG A 123 20.99 -19.30 4.20
C ARG A 123 21.28 -19.91 5.57
N ARG A 124 20.65 -21.05 5.88
CA ARG A 124 20.94 -21.81 7.10
C ARG A 124 21.90 -22.95 6.82
N THR A 125 22.71 -23.28 7.82
CA THR A 125 23.48 -24.54 7.82
C THR A 125 22.51 -25.70 8.04
N LEU A 126 22.69 -26.83 7.35
CA LEU A 126 21.85 -28.01 7.59
C LEU A 126 22.04 -28.47 9.04
N GLY A 127 20.96 -28.43 9.83
CA GLY A 127 20.92 -29.03 11.17
C GLY A 127 21.04 -30.55 11.09
N ILE A 128 21.40 -31.17 12.20
CA ILE A 128 21.56 -32.63 12.31
C ILE A 128 20.17 -33.34 12.30
N ASP A 129 19.09 -32.61 12.62
CA ASP A 129 17.71 -33.11 12.66
C ASP A 129 16.78 -32.39 11.67
N GLU A 130 15.79 -33.10 11.10
CA GLU A 130 14.81 -32.57 10.12
C GLU A 130 13.94 -31.41 10.65
N ASN A 131 13.89 -31.20 11.97
CA ASN A 131 13.14 -30.12 12.63
C ASN A 131 14.03 -29.00 13.20
N ASP A 132 15.36 -29.12 13.11
CA ASP A 132 16.28 -28.11 13.64
C ASP A 132 16.81 -27.24 12.50
N SER A 133 16.26 -26.03 12.40
CA SER A 133 16.77 -25.03 11.47
C SER A 133 18.06 -24.46 12.03
N GLY A 134 19.20 -24.99 11.60
CA GLY A 134 20.53 -24.58 12.08
C GLY A 134 20.81 -23.08 11.94
N GLU A 135 21.86 -22.61 12.62
CA GLU A 135 22.25 -21.20 12.65
C GLU A 135 22.45 -20.60 11.24
N SER A 136 22.23 -19.28 11.14
CA SER A 136 22.50 -18.52 9.93
C SER A 136 23.95 -18.75 9.48
N SER A 137 24.11 -19.10 8.21
CA SER A 137 25.41 -19.22 7.55
C SER A 137 25.88 -17.90 6.94
N GLU A 138 25.13 -16.80 7.15
CA GLU A 138 25.58 -15.48 6.74
C GLU A 138 26.75 -15.01 7.63
N LEU A 139 27.80 -14.50 6.98
CA LEU A 139 28.93 -13.94 7.71
C LEU A 139 28.50 -12.64 8.39
N PRO A 140 28.88 -12.42 9.66
CA PRO A 140 28.69 -11.12 10.31
C PRO A 140 29.31 -10.01 9.46
N THR A 141 28.52 -8.98 9.16
CA THR A 141 29.00 -7.79 8.44
C THR A 141 28.97 -6.58 9.36
N THR A 142 30.03 -5.77 9.29
CA THR A 142 30.07 -4.45 9.94
C THR A 142 29.55 -3.35 9.00
N GLN A 143 29.15 -3.72 7.79
CA GLN A 143 28.67 -2.79 6.78
C GLN A 143 27.20 -2.45 7.04
N HIS A 144 26.91 -1.15 7.01
CA HIS A 144 25.57 -0.62 7.15
C HIS A 144 25.26 0.24 5.93
N VAL A 145 24.01 0.17 5.45
CA VAL A 145 23.57 1.06 4.39
C VAL A 145 23.52 2.48 4.96
N ARG A 146 24.25 3.41 4.33
CA ARG A 146 24.20 4.82 4.71
C ARG A 146 22.94 5.45 4.14
N GLY A 147 22.29 6.30 4.92
CA GLY A 147 21.06 7.00 4.55
C GLY A 147 19.97 6.83 5.59
N ASP A 148 18.86 7.51 5.34
CA ASP A 148 17.68 7.62 6.21
C ASP A 148 16.41 7.06 5.52
N HIS A 149 16.58 6.25 4.47
CA HIS A 149 15.48 5.52 3.84
C HIS A 149 14.99 4.37 4.72
N TYR A 150 15.91 3.65 5.36
CA TYR A 150 15.60 2.45 6.14
C TYR A 150 15.36 2.78 7.61
N LEU A 151 14.28 2.24 8.19
CA LEU A 151 14.15 2.15 9.64
C LEU A 151 14.81 0.87 10.16
N SER A 152 15.51 0.97 11.28
CA SER A 152 16.17 -0.19 11.89
C SER A 152 15.14 -1.15 12.48
N CYS A 153 15.48 -2.45 12.48
CA CYS A 153 14.66 -3.48 13.11
C CYS A 153 14.41 -3.15 14.59
N ASP A 154 15.43 -2.65 15.31
CA ASP A 154 15.32 -2.25 16.71
C ASP A 154 14.30 -1.14 16.92
N TYR A 155 14.28 -0.12 16.05
CA TYR A 155 13.29 0.96 16.12
C TYR A 155 11.88 0.43 15.86
N VAL A 156 11.72 -0.43 14.86
CA VAL A 156 10.41 -0.99 14.49
C VAL A 156 9.87 -1.93 15.57
N ASN A 157 10.73 -2.69 16.23
CA ASN A 157 10.34 -3.65 17.26
C ASN A 157 9.85 -3.00 18.56
N GLN A 158 10.18 -1.72 18.81
CA GLN A 158 9.59 -0.94 19.91
C GLN A 158 8.07 -0.83 19.80
N TRP A 159 7.54 -0.91 18.57
CA TRP A 159 6.10 -0.83 18.27
C TRP A 159 5.42 -2.20 18.21
N SER A 160 6.10 -3.27 18.64
CA SER A 160 5.49 -4.59 18.81
C SER A 160 4.60 -4.62 20.06
N LYS A 161 3.66 -5.57 20.15
CA LYS A 161 2.73 -5.71 21.30
C LYS A 161 3.45 -5.67 22.66
N VAL A 162 4.62 -6.32 22.74
CA VAL A 162 5.47 -6.36 23.94
C VAL A 162 6.04 -4.98 24.31
N GLY A 163 6.44 -4.17 23.33
CA GLY A 163 6.99 -2.83 23.58
C GLY A 163 5.93 -1.79 23.96
N ILE A 164 4.68 -1.99 23.52
CA ILE A 164 3.55 -1.12 23.87
C ILE A 164 3.06 -1.38 25.30
N GLU A 165 3.12 -2.64 25.78
CA GLU A 165 2.72 -3.01 27.15
C GLU A 165 3.69 -2.52 28.23
N ASP A 166 4.99 -2.35 27.94
CA ASP A 166 5.99 -1.82 28.88
C ASP A 166 5.89 -0.29 29.11
N SER A 167 5.13 0.43 28.27
CA SER A 167 4.88 1.86 28.43
C SER A 167 3.67 2.07 29.34
N GLU A 168 3.86 2.03 30.67
CA GLU A 168 3.03 2.44 31.84
C GLU A 168 1.55 2.91 31.65
N VAL A 169 0.81 2.40 30.68
CA VAL A 169 -0.59 2.70 30.38
C VAL A 169 -1.34 1.37 30.42
N THR A 170 -1.90 1.06 31.58
CA THR A 170 -2.87 -0.03 31.74
C THR A 170 -4.07 0.26 30.86
N LEU A 171 -4.18 -0.41 29.71
CA LEU A 171 -5.36 -0.36 28.85
C LEU A 171 -6.09 -1.71 28.93
N ASP A 172 -7.30 -1.69 29.52
CA ASP A 172 -8.28 -2.78 29.45
C ASP A 172 -8.52 -3.16 27.99
N SER A 173 -8.00 -4.31 27.57
CA SER A 173 -8.09 -4.81 26.20
C SER A 173 -9.49 -5.27 25.78
N ASP A 174 -10.50 -5.16 26.66
CA ASP A 174 -11.81 -5.80 26.49
C ASP A 174 -12.98 -4.85 26.20
N SER A 175 -12.73 -3.60 25.79
CA SER A 175 -13.83 -2.62 25.62
C SER A 175 -13.88 -1.84 24.30
N LEU A 176 -13.71 -2.52 23.16
CA LEU A 176 -14.52 -2.34 21.93
C LEU A 176 -13.97 -3.27 20.82
N GLY A 177 -14.57 -4.45 20.65
CA GLY A 177 -14.24 -5.34 19.54
C GLY A 177 -14.45 -4.63 18.19
N ASN A 178 -13.40 -4.55 17.37
CA ASN A 178 -13.51 -4.04 16.00
C ASN A 178 -14.17 -5.12 15.12
N PRO A 179 -15.30 -4.83 14.45
CA PRO A 179 -16.02 -5.81 13.62
C PRO A 179 -15.24 -6.27 12.36
N CYS A 180 -14.19 -5.56 11.94
CA CYS A 180 -13.34 -6.01 10.84
C CYS A 180 -12.41 -7.17 11.22
N THR A 181 -12.21 -7.46 12.51
CA THR A 181 -11.25 -8.49 12.98
C THR A 181 -11.77 -9.91 12.75
N GLU A 182 -13.08 -10.11 12.80
CA GLU A 182 -13.71 -11.44 12.67
C GLU A 182 -13.82 -11.91 11.21
N GLN A 183 -13.98 -11.00 10.24
CA GLN A 183 -14.15 -11.36 8.82
C GLN A 183 -12.84 -11.77 8.12
N TRP A 184 -11.68 -11.38 8.64
CA TRP A 184 -10.37 -11.61 8.01
C TRP A 184 -9.57 -12.76 8.64
N ASN A 185 -10.07 -13.38 9.71
CA ASN A 185 -9.47 -14.57 10.35
C ASN A 185 -9.53 -15.84 9.47
N ASN A 186 -10.08 -15.78 8.26
CA ASN A 186 -10.14 -16.91 7.33
C ASN A 186 -8.84 -17.12 6.51
N MET A 187 -7.80 -16.32 6.72
CA MET A 187 -6.46 -16.63 6.20
C MET A 187 -5.74 -17.51 7.22
N ASP A 188 -5.74 -18.82 6.94
CA ASP A 188 -5.17 -19.88 7.77
C ASP A 188 -3.68 -19.61 8.14
N GLU A 189 -3.47 -18.97 9.29
CA GLU A 189 -2.14 -18.59 9.82
C GLU A 189 -1.21 -19.79 9.99
N GLU A 190 -1.76 -20.99 10.22
CA GLU A 190 -0.96 -22.21 10.39
C GLU A 190 -0.36 -22.71 9.08
N LYS A 191 -1.07 -22.57 7.95
CA LYS A 191 -0.55 -22.93 6.63
C LYS A 191 0.49 -21.92 6.12
N THR A 192 0.40 -20.65 6.52
CA THR A 192 1.39 -19.62 6.18
C THR A 192 2.66 -19.76 7.02
N LYS A 193 2.57 -20.06 8.33
CA LYS A 193 3.73 -20.28 9.22
C LYS A 193 4.72 -21.34 8.69
N ARG A 194 4.22 -22.46 8.13
CA ARG A 194 5.10 -23.52 7.55
C ARG A 194 5.83 -23.11 6.27
N ALA A 195 5.24 -22.24 5.43
CA ALA A 195 5.90 -21.74 4.22
C ALA A 195 6.95 -20.65 4.51
N TRP A 196 6.93 -20.07 5.70
CA TRP A 196 7.74 -18.90 6.10
C TRP A 196 9.05 -19.28 6.80
N GLY A 197 9.21 -20.53 7.25
CA GLY A 197 10.45 -21.00 7.89
C GLY A 197 11.71 -20.94 7.01
N ILE A 198 11.57 -20.62 5.72
CA ILE A 198 12.66 -20.48 4.73
C ILE A 198 13.10 -19.01 4.55
N TYR A 199 12.25 -18.03 4.87
CA TYR A 199 12.49 -16.61 4.59
C TYR A 199 12.68 -15.84 5.91
N ASP A 200 13.71 -14.99 5.99
CA ASP A 200 13.93 -14.10 7.15
C ASP A 200 13.13 -12.81 6.96
N GLU A 201 13.36 -12.11 5.85
CA GLU A 201 12.51 -11.04 5.35
C GLU A 201 11.45 -11.55 4.37
N THR A 202 10.18 -11.34 4.72
CA THR A 202 9.04 -11.74 3.91
C THR A 202 8.69 -10.70 2.84
N GLY A 203 9.27 -9.49 2.93
CA GLY A 203 8.97 -8.38 2.03
C GLY A 203 9.61 -7.06 2.48
N ILE A 204 9.08 -5.96 1.96
CA ILE A 204 9.33 -4.61 2.49
C ILE A 204 8.01 -3.91 2.80
N PHE A 205 8.00 -3.04 3.81
CA PHE A 205 6.94 -2.08 4.05
C PHE A 205 7.46 -0.69 3.66
N THR A 206 6.69 0.07 2.88
CA THR A 206 7.16 1.38 2.37
C THR A 206 6.14 2.47 2.59
N ALA A 207 6.61 3.68 2.87
CA ALA A 207 5.82 4.90 2.82
C ALA A 207 6.25 5.76 1.64
N VAL A 208 5.28 6.27 0.89
CA VAL A 208 5.48 7.05 -0.34
C VAL A 208 4.57 8.28 -0.30
N CYS A 209 5.08 9.47 -0.60
CA CYS A 209 4.23 10.66 -0.64
C CYS A 209 3.26 10.63 -1.84
N ARG A 210 2.23 11.49 -1.85
CA ARG A 210 1.29 11.63 -2.98
C ARG A 210 1.94 11.94 -4.33
N HIS A 211 3.17 12.44 -4.35
CA HIS A 211 3.95 12.72 -5.56
C HIS A 211 4.84 11.55 -6.00
N GLY A 212 4.94 10.48 -5.21
CA GLY A 212 5.65 9.25 -5.56
C GLY A 212 7.06 9.10 -5.00
N PHE A 213 7.53 10.04 -4.18
CA PHE A 213 8.86 9.96 -3.55
C PHE A 213 8.85 8.95 -2.41
N SER A 214 9.92 8.16 -2.32
CA SER A 214 10.13 7.23 -1.21
C SER A 214 10.42 8.01 0.08
N LEU A 215 9.58 7.82 1.09
CA LEU A 215 9.76 8.44 2.40
C LEU A 215 10.56 7.53 3.32
N LEU A 216 10.07 6.31 3.53
CA LEU A 216 10.62 5.32 4.46
C LEU A 216 10.44 3.90 3.90
N ILE A 217 11.37 3.01 4.27
CA ILE A 217 11.40 1.59 3.92
C ILE A 217 11.69 0.80 5.21
N ILE A 218 11.00 -0.32 5.38
CA ILE A 218 11.19 -1.25 6.48
C ILE A 218 11.29 -2.65 5.92
N ASP A 219 12.21 -3.45 6.43
CA ASP A 219 12.23 -4.88 6.15
C ASP A 219 11.18 -5.61 7.01
N MET A 220 10.34 -6.39 6.37
CA MET A 220 9.32 -7.19 7.07
C MET A 220 9.95 -8.50 7.53
N VAL A 221 10.25 -8.64 8.82
CA VAL A 221 10.99 -9.78 9.40
C VAL A 221 10.04 -10.77 10.12
N GLN A 222 10.10 -12.04 9.72
CA GLN A 222 9.53 -13.23 10.38
C GLN A 222 8.14 -13.10 11.05
N SER A 223 7.14 -12.46 10.44
CA SER A 223 5.70 -12.64 10.77
C SER A 223 4.77 -11.71 9.97
N GLY A 224 3.53 -12.19 9.71
CA GLY A 224 2.53 -11.52 8.87
C GLY A 224 1.95 -10.29 9.54
N GLU A 225 1.71 -9.24 8.74
CA GLU A 225 1.10 -7.94 9.07
C GLU A 225 0.86 -7.65 10.57
N PHE A 226 1.89 -7.14 11.24
CA PHE A 226 1.78 -6.55 12.57
C PHE A 226 1.71 -5.03 12.42
N ALA A 227 0.75 -4.40 13.11
CA ALA A 227 0.58 -2.95 13.19
C ALA A 227 1.87 -2.17 13.53
N LYS A 228 2.93 -2.84 14.03
CA LYS A 228 4.25 -2.26 14.29
C LYS A 228 4.86 -1.52 13.09
N TYR A 229 4.69 -2.03 11.86
CA TYR A 229 5.28 -1.38 10.68
C TYR A 229 4.63 -0.03 10.38
N PRO A 230 3.30 0.05 10.20
CA PRO A 230 2.63 1.34 10.00
C PRO A 230 2.76 2.27 11.22
N LEU A 231 2.80 1.74 12.46
CA LEU A 231 3.06 2.56 13.66
C LEU A 231 4.46 3.19 13.64
N ALA A 232 5.49 2.42 13.32
CA ALA A 232 6.87 2.92 13.23
C ALA A 232 7.03 3.99 12.14
N VAL A 233 6.36 3.81 10.99
CA VAL A 233 6.29 4.83 9.93
C VAL A 233 5.66 6.11 10.45
N ILE A 234 4.46 6.02 11.05
CA ILE A 234 3.74 7.21 11.54
C ILE A 234 4.56 7.92 12.61
N ALA A 235 5.09 7.20 13.60
CA ALA A 235 5.93 7.77 14.64
C ALA A 235 7.12 8.53 14.05
N LYS A 236 7.84 7.91 13.11
CA LYS A 236 9.00 8.56 12.48
C LYS A 236 8.61 9.78 11.66
N LEU A 237 7.50 9.74 10.93
CA LEU A 237 7.03 10.87 10.15
C LEU A 237 6.53 12.01 11.05
N MET A 238 5.89 11.70 12.17
CA MET A 238 5.46 12.69 13.16
C MET A 238 6.65 13.36 13.86
N ASP A 239 7.68 12.60 14.23
CA ASP A 239 8.91 13.16 14.81
C ASP A 239 9.59 14.16 13.87
N VAL A 240 9.47 13.94 12.56
CA VAL A 240 10.16 14.72 11.53
C VAL A 240 9.33 15.90 11.02
N PHE A 241 8.03 15.72 10.84
CA PHE A 241 7.14 16.70 10.20
C PHE A 241 6.10 17.32 11.14
N GLY A 242 5.90 16.75 12.34
CA GLY A 242 4.89 17.18 13.29
C GLY A 242 3.48 16.77 12.89
N ASP A 243 2.50 17.57 13.34
CA ASP A 243 1.08 17.31 13.12
C ASP A 243 0.63 17.62 11.67
N GLY A 244 -0.60 17.20 11.35
CA GLY A 244 -1.23 17.51 10.05
C GLY A 244 -0.90 16.52 8.95
N LEU A 245 -0.38 15.34 9.27
CA LEU A 245 -0.14 14.27 8.30
C LEU A 245 -1.46 13.58 7.92
N GLY A 246 -1.61 13.26 6.63
CA GLY A 246 -2.68 12.42 6.13
C GLY A 246 -2.12 11.14 5.53
N SER A 247 -2.50 10.00 6.12
CA SER A 247 -2.04 8.68 5.68
C SER A 247 -3.16 7.88 5.00
N GLY A 248 -2.86 7.23 3.89
CA GLY A 248 -3.64 6.13 3.32
C GLY A 248 -3.06 4.76 3.67
N TYR A 249 -3.89 3.79 4.05
CA TYR A 249 -3.50 2.40 4.36
C TYR A 249 -4.67 1.42 4.17
N ASP A 250 -4.40 0.24 3.58
CA ASP A 250 -5.41 -0.75 3.12
C ASP A 250 -6.25 -1.35 4.26
N ILE A 251 -5.71 -1.48 5.47
CA ILE A 251 -6.45 -1.98 6.64
C ILE A 251 -6.92 -0.81 7.52
N GLY A 252 -7.50 0.19 6.87
CA GLY A 252 -7.85 1.47 7.50
C GLY A 252 -8.72 1.33 8.75
N CYS A 253 -9.66 0.37 8.83
CA CYS A 253 -10.55 0.25 9.99
C CYS A 253 -9.86 -0.35 11.23
N GLN A 254 -9.20 -1.50 11.11
CA GLN A 254 -8.47 -2.11 12.25
C GLN A 254 -7.26 -1.27 12.65
N PHE A 255 -6.51 -0.78 11.66
CA PHE A 255 -5.37 0.08 11.93
C PHE A 255 -5.80 1.40 12.57
N LYS A 256 -6.93 2.00 12.17
CA LYS A 256 -7.46 3.20 12.82
C LYS A 256 -7.76 2.95 14.29
N THR A 257 -8.36 1.81 14.66
CA THR A 257 -8.57 1.46 16.07
C THR A 257 -7.24 1.35 16.81
N THR A 258 -6.27 0.62 16.26
CA THR A 258 -4.94 0.45 16.86
C THR A 258 -4.19 1.79 16.97
N LEU A 259 -4.25 2.63 15.95
CA LEU A 259 -3.64 3.96 15.92
C LEU A 259 -4.28 4.87 16.96
N ASN A 260 -5.61 4.91 17.03
CA ASN A 260 -6.35 5.70 18.02
C ASN A 260 -6.07 5.25 19.46
N ASN A 261 -5.84 3.95 19.66
CA ASN A 261 -5.52 3.37 20.97
C ASN A 261 -4.01 3.48 21.31
N SER A 262 -3.18 3.86 20.35
CA SER A 262 -1.76 4.12 20.58
C SER A 262 -1.54 5.56 21.07
N PRO A 263 -0.35 5.89 21.62
CA PRO A 263 0.02 7.26 21.97
C PRO A 263 -0.09 8.28 20.80
N LEU A 264 -0.13 7.78 19.55
CA LEU A 264 -0.19 8.59 18.32
C LEU A 264 -1.63 9.00 17.95
N GLY A 265 -2.65 8.38 18.55
CA GLY A 265 -4.06 8.55 18.20
C GLY A 265 -4.57 10.00 18.18
N PRO A 266 -4.27 10.83 19.19
CA PRO A 266 -4.74 12.22 19.21
C PRO A 266 -4.17 13.12 18.10
N HIS A 267 -3.09 12.69 17.45
CA HIS A 267 -2.28 13.52 16.55
C HIS A 267 -2.25 13.00 15.09
N ALA A 268 -2.62 11.73 14.86
CA ALA A 268 -2.62 11.12 13.54
C ALA A 268 -4.03 11.11 12.91
N ARG A 269 -4.15 11.54 11.64
CA ARG A 269 -5.41 11.51 10.88
C ARG A 269 -5.26 10.63 9.64
N LEU A 270 -6.20 9.71 9.44
CA LEU A 270 -6.26 8.86 8.25
C LEU A 270 -7.05 9.59 7.14
N GLY A 271 -6.44 9.69 5.97
CA GLY A 271 -7.04 10.23 4.75
C GLY A 271 -7.49 9.12 3.81
N LEU A 272 -8.50 9.41 2.98
CA LEU A 272 -8.95 8.52 1.90
C LEU A 272 -8.31 8.98 0.58
N GLU A 273 -7.03 8.64 0.38
CA GLU A 273 -6.41 8.64 -0.96
C GLU A 273 -6.62 7.27 -1.62
N ASP A 274 -6.48 7.19 -2.95
CA ASP A 274 -6.82 6.00 -3.75
C ASP A 274 -5.82 4.83 -3.63
N LEU A 275 -4.82 4.92 -2.74
CA LEU A 275 -3.85 3.88 -2.36
C LEU A 275 -2.99 3.32 -3.52
N GLU A 276 -3.25 3.73 -4.77
CA GLU A 276 -2.56 3.26 -5.97
C GLU A 276 -1.06 3.63 -5.98
N MET A 277 -0.63 4.60 -5.17
CA MET A 277 0.77 5.05 -5.15
C MET A 277 1.72 3.96 -4.66
N CYS A 278 1.35 3.19 -3.64
CA CYS A 278 2.10 2.02 -3.20
C CYS A 278 2.11 0.93 -4.29
N GLU A 279 0.95 0.62 -4.88
CA GLU A 279 0.85 -0.39 -5.95
C GLU A 279 1.75 -0.06 -7.15
N ARG A 280 1.74 1.21 -7.60
CA ARG A 280 2.59 1.68 -8.70
C ARG A 280 4.07 1.56 -8.34
N THR A 281 4.42 1.90 -7.10
CA THR A 281 5.79 1.77 -6.58
C THR A 281 6.24 0.30 -6.59
N PHE A 282 5.40 -0.60 -6.06
CA PHE A 282 5.68 -2.03 -6.00
C PHE A 282 5.80 -2.65 -7.39
N SER A 283 4.92 -2.28 -8.32
CA SER A 283 4.96 -2.81 -9.69
C SER A 283 6.33 -2.63 -10.35
N LYS A 284 7.04 -1.53 -10.04
CA LYS A 284 8.38 -1.26 -10.55
C LYS A 284 9.45 -1.94 -9.71
N SER A 285 9.39 -1.82 -8.37
CA SER A 285 10.41 -2.37 -7.47
C SER A 285 10.46 -3.89 -7.44
N ASN A 286 9.37 -4.59 -7.80
CA ASN A 286 9.30 -6.05 -7.87
C ASN A 286 10.33 -6.66 -8.83
N SER A 287 10.82 -5.89 -9.80
CA SER A 287 11.90 -6.31 -10.69
C SER A 287 13.23 -6.57 -9.97
N LEU A 288 13.43 -6.05 -8.75
CA LEU A 288 14.60 -6.30 -7.90
C LEU A 288 14.61 -7.70 -7.29
N ALA A 289 13.45 -8.35 -7.15
CA ALA A 289 13.30 -9.61 -6.42
C ALA A 289 14.31 -10.68 -6.85
N PRO A 290 14.58 -10.94 -8.15
CA PRO A 290 15.53 -11.96 -8.57
C PRO A 290 16.97 -11.68 -8.13
N THR A 291 17.34 -10.41 -7.96
CA THR A 291 18.69 -9.98 -7.58
C THR A 291 18.88 -9.82 -6.07
N THR A 292 17.80 -9.54 -5.33
CA THR A 292 17.85 -9.34 -3.88
C THR A 292 17.50 -10.60 -3.07
N CYS A 293 16.79 -11.56 -3.67
CA CYS A 293 16.30 -12.75 -2.96
C CYS A 293 17.41 -13.63 -2.37
N TYR A 294 18.58 -13.67 -3.01
CA TYR A 294 19.74 -14.48 -2.59
C TYR A 294 20.95 -13.65 -2.13
N SER A 295 20.85 -12.32 -2.10
CA SER A 295 21.93 -11.44 -1.64
C SER A 295 22.02 -11.46 -0.11
N SER A 296 23.13 -11.03 0.51
CA SER A 296 23.10 -10.83 1.98
C SER A 296 22.15 -9.68 2.37
N ILE A 297 21.79 -9.56 3.64
CA ILE A 297 20.96 -8.46 4.17
C ILE A 297 21.50 -7.08 3.74
N PHE A 298 22.81 -6.84 3.95
CA PHE A 298 23.45 -5.59 3.54
C PHE A 298 23.29 -5.28 2.04
N HIS A 299 23.59 -6.23 1.16
CA HIS A 299 23.50 -6.01 -0.30
C HIS A 299 22.05 -5.85 -0.75
N ARG A 300 21.12 -6.55 -0.10
CA ARG A 300 19.68 -6.40 -0.32
C ARG A 300 19.23 -4.97 -0.04
N GLN A 301 19.50 -4.47 1.18
CA GLN A 301 19.15 -3.11 1.58
C GLN A 301 19.86 -2.05 0.71
N GLN A 302 21.14 -2.27 0.37
CA GLN A 302 21.88 -1.36 -0.50
C GLN A 302 21.25 -1.30 -1.90
N ALA A 303 20.88 -2.44 -2.48
CA ALA A 303 20.25 -2.51 -3.79
C ALA A 303 18.87 -1.84 -3.80
N ILE A 304 18.05 -2.09 -2.77
CA ILE A 304 16.71 -1.49 -2.62
C ILE A 304 16.84 0.03 -2.45
N THR A 305 17.65 0.50 -1.50
CA THR A 305 17.85 1.94 -1.25
C THR A 305 18.36 2.66 -2.49
N SER A 306 19.40 2.12 -3.13
CA SER A 306 19.98 2.75 -4.32
C SER A 306 19.00 2.77 -5.50
N TYR A 307 18.13 1.77 -5.61
CA TYR A 307 17.06 1.75 -6.61
C TYR A 307 16.03 2.85 -6.36
N PHE A 308 15.57 3.01 -5.11
CA PHE A 308 14.60 4.04 -4.74
C PHE A 308 15.19 5.44 -4.94
N GLU A 309 16.43 5.69 -4.52
CA GLU A 309 17.14 6.95 -4.79
C GLU A 309 17.21 7.25 -6.28
N TYR A 310 17.58 6.24 -7.09
CA TYR A 310 17.63 6.40 -8.54
C TYR A 310 16.24 6.68 -9.14
N ASN A 311 15.21 5.96 -8.70
CA ASN A 311 13.85 6.17 -9.17
C ASN A 311 13.35 7.57 -8.79
N ASP A 312 13.65 8.03 -7.58
CA ASP A 312 13.25 9.36 -7.11
C ASP A 312 13.91 10.47 -7.94
N ASP A 313 15.22 10.38 -8.19
CA ASP A 313 15.97 11.37 -8.98
C ASP A 313 15.59 11.39 -10.47
N TYR A 314 15.31 10.23 -11.07
CA TYR A 314 15.22 10.09 -12.53
C TYR A 314 13.85 9.73 -13.09
N GLU A 315 12.92 9.27 -12.26
CA GLU A 315 11.56 8.95 -12.66
C GLU A 315 10.55 9.84 -11.94
N VAL A 316 10.55 9.85 -10.61
CA VAL A 316 9.56 10.61 -9.81
C VAL A 316 9.75 12.10 -10.02
N TYR A 317 10.96 12.61 -9.78
CA TYR A 317 11.26 14.02 -9.96
C TYR A 317 11.00 14.47 -11.39
N ALA A 318 11.40 13.68 -12.40
CA ALA A 318 11.17 14.00 -13.81
C ALA A 318 9.68 14.17 -14.16
N ASN A 319 8.80 13.37 -13.56
CA ASN A 319 7.35 13.38 -13.82
C ASN A 319 6.57 14.36 -12.92
N LEU A 320 7.25 15.05 -11.99
CA LEU A 320 6.61 15.88 -10.97
C LEU A 320 5.72 16.99 -11.57
N SER A 321 6.22 17.68 -12.60
CA SER A 321 5.45 18.73 -13.27
C SER A 321 4.37 18.18 -14.21
N ASP A 322 4.53 16.97 -14.75
CA ASP A 322 3.48 16.30 -15.52
C ASP A 322 2.33 15.88 -14.60
N PHE A 323 2.64 15.39 -13.39
CA PHE A 323 1.65 15.12 -12.35
C PHE A 323 0.84 16.39 -12.06
N LEU A 324 1.50 17.53 -11.81
CA LEU A 324 0.82 18.80 -11.55
C LEU A 324 -0.05 19.21 -12.74
N TYR A 325 0.49 19.21 -13.96
CA TYR A 325 -0.25 19.61 -15.16
C TYR A 325 -1.49 18.75 -15.42
N ASN A 326 -1.35 17.42 -15.32
CA ASN A 326 -2.45 16.49 -15.55
C ASN A 326 -3.55 16.64 -14.50
N ASN A 327 -3.18 16.73 -13.22
CA ASN A 327 -4.14 16.92 -12.14
C ASN A 327 -4.82 18.30 -12.23
N TYR A 328 -4.08 19.36 -12.56
CA TYR A 328 -4.65 20.69 -12.74
C TYR A 328 -5.67 20.72 -13.88
N LYS A 329 -5.32 20.15 -15.04
CA LYS A 329 -6.23 20.02 -16.19
C LYS A 329 -7.47 19.18 -15.86
N GLN A 330 -7.29 18.04 -15.19
CA GLN A 330 -8.40 17.18 -14.76
C GLN A 330 -9.34 17.93 -13.81
N THR A 331 -8.76 18.68 -12.86
CA THR A 331 -9.48 19.45 -11.86
C THR A 331 -10.31 20.57 -12.51
N LEU A 332 -9.73 21.32 -13.45
CA LEU A 332 -10.46 22.33 -14.24
C LEU A 332 -11.62 21.72 -15.04
N ASN A 333 -11.39 20.57 -15.69
CA ASN A 333 -12.44 19.87 -16.43
C ASN A 333 -13.59 19.43 -15.52
N ILE A 334 -13.29 18.89 -14.33
CA ILE A 334 -14.32 18.49 -13.36
C ILE A 334 -15.09 19.73 -12.85
N ILE A 335 -14.40 20.85 -12.58
CA ILE A 335 -15.07 22.10 -12.18
C ILE A 335 -16.00 22.60 -13.28
N ALA A 336 -15.57 22.57 -14.54
CA ALA A 336 -16.38 23.01 -15.67
C ALA A 336 -17.63 22.13 -15.87
N ASP A 337 -17.47 20.81 -15.82
CA ASP A 337 -18.58 19.85 -15.99
C ASP A 337 -19.55 19.89 -14.79
N SER A 338 -19.03 19.85 -13.56
CA SER A 338 -19.85 19.86 -12.34
C SER A 338 -20.71 21.12 -12.21
N ARG A 339 -20.24 22.30 -12.68
CA ARG A 339 -21.03 23.54 -12.71
C ARG A 339 -22.32 23.42 -13.52
N ILE A 340 -22.34 22.57 -14.54
CA ILE A 340 -23.51 22.37 -15.41
C ILE A 340 -24.33 21.17 -14.94
N THR A 341 -23.65 20.07 -14.64
CA THR A 341 -24.27 18.76 -14.42
C THR A 341 -24.89 18.68 -13.03
N LEU A 342 -24.24 19.20 -11.99
CA LEU A 342 -24.74 19.09 -10.62
C LEU A 342 -26.06 19.86 -10.39
N PRO A 343 -26.23 21.13 -10.82
CA PRO A 343 -27.50 21.84 -10.65
C PRO A 343 -28.66 21.18 -11.41
N LYS A 344 -28.40 20.67 -12.62
CA LYS A 344 -29.40 19.92 -13.40
C LYS A 344 -29.85 18.66 -12.67
N LEU A 345 -28.89 17.90 -12.12
CA LEU A 345 -29.17 16.67 -11.39
C LEU A 345 -29.92 16.95 -10.08
N MET A 346 -29.51 17.97 -9.33
CA MET A 346 -30.20 18.41 -8.11
C MET A 346 -31.62 18.90 -8.40
N HIS A 347 -31.82 19.65 -9.50
CA HIS A 347 -33.15 20.09 -9.93
C HIS A 347 -34.06 18.92 -10.32
N ASN A 348 -33.55 17.98 -11.12
CA ASN A 348 -34.29 16.77 -11.50
C ASN A 348 -34.68 15.88 -10.31
N LEU A 349 -33.87 15.93 -9.24
CA LEU A 349 -34.11 15.18 -8.00
C LEU A 349 -34.85 15.99 -6.92
N ASN A 350 -35.20 17.25 -7.22
CA ASN A 350 -35.86 18.17 -6.29
C ASN A 350 -35.08 18.37 -4.96
N ILE A 351 -33.75 18.27 -5.00
CA ILE A 351 -32.86 18.44 -3.85
C ILE A 351 -32.39 19.89 -3.82
N THR A 352 -32.81 20.65 -2.80
CA THR A 352 -32.56 22.09 -2.78
C THR A 352 -31.17 22.44 -2.24
N HIS A 353 -30.70 21.99 -1.08
CA HIS A 353 -29.38 22.43 -0.57
C HIS A 353 -28.63 21.51 0.41
N ASP A 354 -29.16 20.36 0.83
CA ASP A 354 -28.49 19.51 1.84
C ASP A 354 -28.13 18.11 1.30
N LEU A 355 -26.92 18.01 0.72
CA LEU A 355 -26.20 16.75 0.51
C LEU A 355 -25.07 16.59 1.55
N ARG A 356 -25.13 17.32 2.67
CA ARG A 356 -24.20 17.13 3.80
C ARG A 356 -24.32 15.69 4.32
N PRO A 357 -23.23 15.07 4.83
CA PRO A 357 -23.33 13.76 5.45
C PRO A 357 -24.41 13.77 6.53
N LYS A 358 -25.14 12.67 6.61
CA LYS A 358 -26.19 12.42 7.61
C LYS A 358 -25.65 12.60 9.05
N PRO A 359 -26.50 12.98 10.02
CA PRO A 359 -26.10 13.20 11.40
C PRO A 359 -25.51 11.94 12.04
N GLU A 360 -24.56 12.14 12.96
CA GLU A 360 -23.81 11.13 13.74
C GLU A 360 -24.68 9.99 14.29
N HIS A 361 -25.96 10.28 14.54
CA HIS A 361 -26.95 9.35 15.07
C HIS A 361 -27.27 8.16 14.15
N GLU A 362 -27.27 8.33 12.82
CA GLU A 362 -27.54 7.20 11.90
C GLU A 362 -26.30 6.30 11.71
N THR A 363 -25.09 6.87 11.76
CA THR A 363 -23.84 6.10 11.80
C THR A 363 -23.74 5.29 13.10
N LEU A 364 -24.13 5.89 14.23
CA LEU A 364 -24.27 5.21 15.52
C LEU A 364 -25.31 4.08 15.48
N GLN A 365 -26.41 4.25 14.76
CA GLN A 365 -27.43 3.20 14.59
C GLN A 365 -26.93 2.03 13.73
N MET A 366 -26.15 2.31 12.67
CA MET A 366 -25.48 1.27 11.87
C MET A 366 -24.42 0.52 12.69
N GLU A 367 -23.61 1.23 13.49
CA GLU A 367 -22.65 0.63 14.41
C GLU A 367 -23.34 -0.16 15.53
N TYR A 368 -24.46 0.31 16.05
CA TYR A 368 -25.27 -0.38 17.06
C TYR A 368 -25.94 -1.65 16.50
N TRP A 369 -26.46 -1.58 15.27
CA TRP A 369 -27.06 -2.73 14.60
C TRP A 369 -25.99 -3.78 14.28
N GLN A 370 -24.81 -3.36 13.80
CA GLN A 370 -23.66 -4.25 13.61
C GLN A 370 -23.23 -4.91 14.94
N LYS A 371 -23.24 -4.16 16.05
CA LYS A 371 -22.99 -4.71 17.40
C LYS A 371 -24.05 -5.72 17.85
N LEU A 372 -25.31 -5.52 17.50
CA LEU A 372 -26.39 -6.48 17.77
C LEU A 372 -26.25 -7.76 16.96
N VAL A 373 -25.87 -7.67 15.69
CA VAL A 373 -25.57 -8.85 14.85
C VAL A 373 -24.42 -9.65 15.43
N ASN A 374 -23.34 -8.98 15.87
CA ASN A 374 -22.20 -9.65 16.48
C ASN A 374 -22.55 -10.28 17.84
N LEU A 375 -23.44 -9.66 18.62
CA LEU A 375 -23.93 -10.23 19.88
C LEU A 375 -24.73 -11.52 19.64
N VAL A 376 -25.52 -11.60 18.57
CA VAL A 376 -26.26 -12.82 18.19
C VAL A 376 -25.31 -13.92 17.73
N ALA A 377 -24.33 -13.61 16.88
CA ALA A 377 -23.31 -14.56 16.42
C ALA A 377 -22.46 -15.12 17.59
N SER A 378 -22.02 -14.25 18.52
CA SER A 378 -21.28 -14.69 19.71
C SER A 378 -22.10 -15.56 20.68
N LYS A 379 -23.43 -15.45 20.65
CA LYS A 379 -24.33 -16.28 21.46
C LYS A 379 -24.51 -17.69 20.87
N GLU A 380 -24.48 -17.80 19.55
CA GLU A 380 -24.44 -19.09 18.85
C GLU A 380 -23.12 -19.84 19.12
N ASP A 381 -21.99 -19.14 19.20
CA ASP A 381 -20.70 -19.72 19.61
C ASP A 381 -20.66 -20.14 21.09
N LEU A 382 -21.32 -19.39 21.98
CA LEU A 382 -21.45 -19.74 23.40
C LEU A 382 -22.31 -21.01 23.59
N ASP A 383 -23.41 -21.12 22.82
CA ASP A 383 -24.29 -22.29 22.83
C ASP A 383 -23.63 -23.51 22.17
N ALA A 384 -22.82 -23.31 21.12
CA ALA A 384 -21.99 -24.35 20.52
C ALA A 384 -20.93 -24.89 21.50
N THR A 385 -20.35 -24.01 22.32
CA THR A 385 -19.34 -24.38 23.34
C THR A 385 -19.99 -25.06 24.55
N SER A 386 -21.22 -24.67 24.92
CA SER A 386 -21.97 -25.33 26.01
C SER A 386 -22.46 -26.75 25.65
N SER A 387 -22.48 -27.10 24.36
CA SER A 387 -22.87 -28.44 23.88
C SER A 387 -21.77 -29.52 24.00
N VAL A 388 -20.55 -29.14 24.39
CA VAL A 388 -19.39 -30.05 24.54
C VAL A 388 -19.33 -30.72 25.93
N TRP A 389 -20.14 -30.27 26.90
CA TRP A 389 -20.26 -30.92 28.21
C TRP A 389 -21.62 -31.58 28.42
N ALA A 390 -21.79 -32.77 27.83
CA ALA A 390 -22.87 -33.68 28.17
C ALA A 390 -22.30 -35.03 28.63
N VAL A 391 -22.40 -35.30 29.94
CA VAL A 391 -22.27 -36.63 30.53
C VAL A 391 -23.57 -37.42 30.26
N ALA A 392 -23.41 -38.72 30.05
CA ALA A 392 -24.35 -39.67 29.47
C ALA A 392 -25.78 -39.78 30.10
N THR A 393 -26.69 -40.15 29.20
CA THR A 393 -28.14 -40.48 29.24
C THR A 393 -28.52 -41.67 30.16
N PRO A 394 -29.81 -41.93 30.54
CA PRO A 394 -30.84 -42.36 29.57
C PRO A 394 -32.34 -42.10 29.85
N ALA A 395 -33.08 -42.08 28.74
CA ALA A 395 -34.42 -42.64 28.51
C ALA A 395 -35.61 -42.09 29.32
N SER A 396 -36.40 -41.25 28.66
CA SER A 396 -37.80 -41.54 28.25
C SER A 396 -38.50 -40.25 27.86
N LEU A 397 -39.22 -40.30 26.74
CA LEU A 397 -40.44 -39.55 26.38
C LEU A 397 -40.41 -39.17 24.90
N ALA A 398 -41.23 -39.88 24.14
CA ALA A 398 -41.62 -39.49 22.80
C ALA A 398 -42.23 -38.07 22.85
N SER A 399 -41.67 -37.14 22.09
CA SER A 399 -42.18 -35.77 21.97
C SER A 399 -43.14 -35.70 20.78
N ASP A 400 -44.37 -35.33 21.06
CA ASP A 400 -45.49 -35.20 20.12
C ASP A 400 -45.21 -34.11 19.08
N GLU A 401 -45.42 -34.40 17.78
CA GLU A 401 -45.27 -33.47 16.64
C GLU A 401 -46.20 -32.23 16.69
N LYS A 402 -47.02 -32.12 17.73
CA LYS A 402 -48.01 -31.05 17.96
C LYS A 402 -47.63 -30.08 19.08
N ASP A 403 -46.47 -30.22 19.69
CA ASP A 403 -45.97 -29.28 20.69
C ASP A 403 -45.70 -27.90 20.04
N PRO A 404 -46.27 -26.79 20.57
CA PRO A 404 -45.96 -25.44 20.10
C PRO A 404 -44.46 -25.11 20.07
N ASP A 405 -43.68 -25.66 21.00
CA ASP A 405 -42.23 -25.44 21.05
C ASP A 405 -41.50 -26.22 19.94
N TRP A 406 -42.00 -27.40 19.56
CA TRP A 406 -41.52 -28.17 18.40
C TRP A 406 -41.82 -27.43 17.09
N GLN A 407 -43.01 -26.87 16.96
CA GLN A 407 -43.39 -26.07 15.78
C GLN A 407 -42.60 -24.76 15.68
N ASN A 408 -42.33 -24.10 16.82
CA ASN A 408 -41.51 -22.90 16.86
C ASN A 408 -40.05 -23.21 16.49
N THR A 409 -39.50 -24.30 17.01
CA THR A 409 -38.16 -24.79 16.67
C THR A 409 -38.06 -25.16 15.18
N GLY A 410 -39.09 -25.80 14.61
CA GLY A 410 -39.18 -26.09 13.19
C GLY A 410 -39.19 -24.82 12.31
N ARG A 411 -39.86 -23.75 12.76
CA ARG A 411 -39.84 -22.44 12.07
C ARG A 411 -38.47 -21.77 12.15
N LEU A 412 -37.81 -21.81 13.30
CA LEU A 412 -36.45 -21.28 13.46
C LEU A 412 -35.44 -22.00 12.56
N VAL A 413 -35.48 -23.34 12.50
CA VAL A 413 -34.60 -24.13 11.61
C VAL A 413 -34.88 -23.84 10.14
N THR A 414 -36.13 -23.57 9.77
CA THR A 414 -36.48 -23.23 8.37
C THR A 414 -36.01 -21.83 8.00
N ASN A 415 -36.12 -20.86 8.91
CA ASN A 415 -35.56 -19.51 8.75
C ASN A 415 -34.03 -19.53 8.64
N GLN A 416 -33.35 -20.33 9.46
CA GLN A 416 -31.89 -20.47 9.41
C GLN A 416 -31.41 -21.06 8.08
N LYS A 417 -32.13 -22.07 7.55
CA LYS A 417 -31.84 -22.64 6.22
C LYS A 417 -32.03 -21.63 5.10
N TYR A 418 -32.99 -20.72 5.23
CA TYR A 418 -33.20 -19.62 4.29
C TYR A 418 -32.06 -18.60 4.35
N GLN A 419 -31.67 -18.14 5.54
CA GLN A 419 -30.57 -17.20 5.72
C GLN A 419 -29.24 -17.77 5.19
N HIS A 420 -28.90 -19.01 5.54
CA HIS A 420 -27.68 -19.65 5.01
C HIS A 420 -27.70 -19.81 3.48
N ALA A 421 -28.87 -20.07 2.89
CA ALA A 421 -28.98 -20.17 1.43
C ALA A 421 -28.83 -18.80 0.76
N LEU A 422 -29.26 -17.74 1.43
CA LEU A 422 -29.07 -16.36 1.03
C LEU A 422 -27.59 -15.96 1.10
N ASP A 423 -26.94 -16.08 2.25
CA ASP A 423 -25.52 -15.70 2.46
C ASP A 423 -24.58 -16.39 1.45
N MET A 424 -24.85 -17.66 1.15
CA MET A 424 -24.07 -18.43 0.18
C MET A 424 -24.30 -17.95 -1.26
N LEU A 425 -25.53 -17.62 -1.64
CA LEU A 425 -25.82 -17.01 -2.93
C LEU A 425 -25.12 -15.65 -3.02
N GLU A 426 -25.11 -14.90 -1.92
CA GLU A 426 -24.50 -13.59 -1.85
C GLU A 426 -23.00 -13.61 -2.05
N GLY A 427 -22.28 -14.41 -1.27
CA GLY A 427 -20.83 -14.54 -1.37
C GLY A 427 -20.37 -14.97 -2.77
N LEU A 428 -21.14 -15.84 -3.44
CA LEU A 428 -20.81 -16.31 -4.78
C LEU A 428 -21.01 -15.24 -5.86
N VAL A 429 -22.02 -14.39 -5.74
CA VAL A 429 -22.22 -13.28 -6.68
C VAL A 429 -21.17 -12.19 -6.48
N VAL A 430 -20.87 -11.82 -5.23
CA VAL A 430 -19.82 -10.87 -4.91
C VAL A 430 -18.47 -11.34 -5.45
N ALA A 431 -18.11 -12.61 -5.22
CA ALA A 431 -16.90 -13.21 -5.78
C ALA A 431 -16.85 -13.11 -7.32
N CYS A 432 -17.98 -13.32 -8.00
CA CYS A 432 -18.08 -13.19 -9.45
C CYS A 432 -17.89 -11.75 -9.95
N ILE A 433 -18.41 -10.75 -9.22
CA ILE A 433 -18.24 -9.32 -9.52
C ILE A 433 -16.75 -8.90 -9.42
N PHE A 434 -16.03 -9.39 -8.41
CA PHE A 434 -14.59 -9.17 -8.29
C PHE A 434 -13.81 -9.77 -9.47
N GLU A 435 -14.18 -10.98 -9.92
CA GLU A 435 -13.58 -11.59 -11.12
C GLU A 435 -13.91 -10.83 -12.41
N LEU A 436 -15.12 -10.30 -12.55
CA LEU A 436 -15.53 -9.43 -13.67
C LEU A 436 -14.71 -8.14 -13.72
N THR A 437 -14.44 -7.54 -12.56
CA THR A 437 -13.65 -6.30 -12.45
C THR A 437 -12.21 -6.51 -12.93
N LYS A 438 -11.63 -7.69 -12.70
CA LYS A 438 -10.30 -8.08 -13.22
C LYS A 438 -10.27 -8.14 -14.76
N MET A 439 -11.40 -8.40 -15.42
CA MET A 439 -11.49 -8.49 -16.89
C MET A 439 -11.42 -7.12 -17.59
N ASN A 440 -11.83 -6.05 -16.92
CA ASN A 440 -11.82 -4.68 -17.45
C ASN A 440 -10.49 -3.92 -17.23
N ARG A 441 -9.48 -4.54 -16.59
CA ARG A 441 -8.14 -3.96 -16.47
C ARG A 441 -7.39 -4.01 -17.81
N SER A 442 -7.06 -2.84 -18.36
CA SER A 442 -6.19 -2.73 -19.54
C SER A 442 -4.77 -3.25 -19.24
N GLY A 443 -4.12 -3.92 -20.21
CA GLY A 443 -2.78 -4.51 -20.03
C GLY A 443 -2.71 -5.98 -19.62
N THR A 444 -3.85 -6.68 -19.45
CA THR A 444 -3.87 -8.11 -19.10
C THR A 444 -3.47 -9.00 -20.27
N GLY A 445 -2.40 -9.79 -20.11
CA GLY A 445 -1.91 -10.75 -21.11
C GLY A 445 -2.89 -11.89 -21.42
N TYR A 446 -2.82 -12.46 -22.63
CA TYR A 446 -3.76 -13.46 -23.15
C TYR A 446 -4.00 -14.67 -22.22
N LYS A 447 -2.95 -15.17 -21.56
CA LYS A 447 -3.07 -16.30 -20.61
C LYS A 447 -3.92 -15.95 -19.39
N LEU A 448 -3.74 -14.75 -18.82
CA LEU A 448 -4.51 -14.27 -17.67
C LEU A 448 -5.99 -14.08 -18.03
N ARG A 449 -6.29 -13.54 -19.22
CA ARG A 449 -7.67 -13.44 -19.73
C ARG A 449 -8.36 -14.80 -19.84
N LYS A 450 -7.64 -15.85 -20.25
CA LYS A 450 -8.18 -17.22 -20.33
C LYS A 450 -8.48 -17.81 -18.94
N HIS A 451 -7.66 -17.49 -17.93
CA HIS A 451 -7.93 -17.90 -16.54
C HIS A 451 -9.14 -17.17 -15.96
N ILE A 452 -9.25 -15.86 -16.17
CA ILE A 452 -10.41 -15.06 -15.75
C ILE A 452 -11.70 -15.58 -16.41
N ALA A 453 -11.69 -15.86 -17.71
CA ALA A 453 -12.85 -16.42 -18.41
C ALA A 453 -13.30 -17.79 -17.83
N LYS A 454 -12.35 -18.65 -17.45
CA LYS A 454 -12.66 -19.93 -16.80
C LYS A 454 -13.22 -19.74 -15.38
N ALA A 455 -12.65 -18.79 -14.62
CA ALA A 455 -13.14 -18.45 -13.28
C ALA A 455 -14.58 -17.94 -13.36
N LEU A 456 -14.89 -17.04 -14.30
CA LEU A 456 -16.25 -16.53 -14.52
C LEU A 456 -17.24 -17.63 -14.91
N GLN A 457 -16.83 -18.58 -15.74
CA GLN A 457 -17.67 -19.72 -16.10
C GLN A 457 -17.97 -20.62 -14.89
N ALA A 458 -16.98 -20.84 -14.02
CA ALA A 458 -17.16 -21.59 -12.78
C ALA A 458 -18.04 -20.84 -11.76
N CYS A 459 -17.84 -19.53 -11.60
CA CYS A 459 -18.68 -18.67 -10.77
C CYS A 459 -20.13 -18.68 -11.25
N SER A 460 -20.38 -18.55 -12.56
CA SER A 460 -21.73 -18.61 -13.12
C SER A 460 -22.44 -19.94 -12.84
N ALA A 461 -21.71 -21.07 -12.90
CA ALA A 461 -22.27 -22.37 -12.56
C ALA A 461 -22.60 -22.49 -11.06
N ALA A 462 -21.73 -22.00 -10.18
CA ALA A 462 -21.94 -22.01 -8.73
C ALA A 462 -23.13 -21.14 -8.31
N ILE A 463 -23.29 -19.95 -8.91
CA ILE A 463 -24.41 -19.05 -8.64
C ILE A 463 -25.75 -19.72 -9.02
N LYS A 464 -25.82 -20.45 -10.13
CA LYS A 464 -27.05 -21.19 -10.51
C LYS A 464 -27.46 -22.19 -9.44
N THR A 465 -26.50 -22.97 -8.95
CA THR A 465 -26.75 -23.96 -7.89
C THR A 465 -27.15 -23.30 -6.57
N ALA A 466 -26.54 -22.17 -6.22
CA ALA A 466 -26.90 -21.42 -5.02
C ALA A 466 -28.28 -20.76 -5.14
N LEU A 467 -28.63 -20.25 -6.33
CA LEU A 467 -29.93 -19.67 -6.62
C LEU A 467 -31.06 -20.70 -6.50
N ASP A 468 -30.83 -21.93 -6.98
CA ASP A 468 -31.78 -23.03 -6.81
C ASP A 468 -32.00 -23.35 -5.32
N ARG A 469 -30.92 -23.38 -4.52
CA ARG A 469 -31.00 -23.63 -3.08
C ARG A 469 -31.73 -22.50 -2.34
N PHE A 470 -31.45 -21.25 -2.68
CA PHE A 470 -32.15 -20.08 -2.17
C PHE A 470 -33.66 -20.17 -2.48
N ASN A 471 -34.01 -20.43 -3.74
CA ASN A 471 -35.40 -20.53 -4.19
C ASN A 471 -36.16 -21.70 -3.54
N ILE A 472 -35.48 -22.81 -3.24
CA ILE A 472 -36.04 -23.95 -2.48
C ILE A 472 -36.32 -23.53 -1.04
N ALA A 473 -35.36 -22.84 -0.38
CA ALA A 473 -35.52 -22.39 1.00
C ALA A 473 -36.58 -21.29 1.14
N ALA A 474 -36.62 -20.33 0.21
CA ALA A 474 -37.62 -19.27 0.16
C ALA A 474 -39.06 -19.81 0.06
N ARG A 475 -39.25 -20.89 -0.72
CA ARG A 475 -40.54 -21.57 -0.87
C ARG A 475 -40.97 -22.36 0.38
N ALA A 476 -40.01 -22.82 1.18
CA ALA A 476 -40.27 -23.62 2.38
C ALA A 476 -40.75 -22.77 3.57
N LEU A 477 -40.64 -21.44 3.48
CA LEU A 477 -41.11 -20.51 4.50
C LEU A 477 -42.64 -20.35 4.49
N SER A 478 -43.20 -20.01 5.66
CA SER A 478 -44.63 -19.70 5.82
C SER A 478 -44.79 -18.33 6.49
N PRO A 479 -45.16 -17.28 5.74
CA PRO A 479 -45.46 -17.27 4.31
C PRO A 479 -44.21 -17.42 3.41
N PRO A 480 -44.36 -17.94 2.18
CA PRO A 480 -43.25 -18.11 1.24
C PRO A 480 -42.67 -16.76 0.82
N HIS A 481 -41.34 -16.66 0.77
CA HIS A 481 -40.62 -15.45 0.40
C HIS A 481 -40.42 -15.35 -1.13
N ARG A 482 -40.00 -14.17 -1.61
CA ARG A 482 -39.80 -13.90 -3.04
C ARG A 482 -38.72 -14.82 -3.62
N MET A 483 -39.04 -15.48 -4.74
CA MET A 483 -38.07 -16.23 -5.53
C MET A 483 -37.40 -15.32 -6.57
N LEU A 484 -36.13 -15.57 -6.86
CA LEU A 484 -35.31 -14.82 -7.80
C LEU A 484 -35.13 -15.60 -9.11
N LYS A 485 -35.16 -14.89 -10.24
CA LYS A 485 -34.83 -15.45 -11.55
C LYS A 485 -33.35 -15.24 -11.87
N TRP A 486 -32.82 -16.09 -12.76
CA TRP A 486 -31.43 -15.97 -13.21
C TRP A 486 -31.15 -14.61 -13.89
N GLU A 487 -32.11 -14.09 -14.65
CA GLU A 487 -31.98 -12.79 -15.32
C GLU A 487 -31.82 -11.64 -14.32
N GLU A 488 -32.58 -11.67 -13.20
CA GLU A 488 -32.48 -10.68 -12.13
C GLU A 488 -31.09 -10.73 -11.45
N VAL A 489 -30.55 -11.94 -11.23
CA VAL A 489 -29.21 -12.14 -10.64
C VAL A 489 -28.08 -11.63 -11.55
N VAL A 490 -28.24 -11.75 -12.88
CA VAL A 490 -27.26 -11.26 -13.85
C VAL A 490 -27.30 -9.73 -14.00
N GLU A 491 -28.46 -9.10 -13.82
CA GLU A 491 -28.60 -7.64 -13.85
C GLU A 491 -27.95 -6.95 -12.63
N TYR A 492 -27.71 -7.66 -11.53
CA TYR A 492 -27.00 -7.15 -10.33
C TYR A 492 -25.47 -7.01 -10.49
N ALA A 493 -25.00 -6.62 -11.67
CA ALA A 493 -23.57 -6.54 -12.04
C ALA A 493 -22.73 -5.47 -11.30
N PHE A 494 -23.25 -4.83 -10.24
CA PHE A 494 -22.58 -3.81 -9.44
C PHE A 494 -22.75 -4.14 -7.96
N LEU A 495 -21.66 -4.08 -7.17
CA LEU A 495 -21.65 -4.34 -5.72
C LEU A 495 -22.78 -3.60 -4.97
N ALA A 496 -23.12 -2.39 -5.40
CA ALA A 496 -24.12 -1.53 -4.77
C ALA A 496 -25.60 -1.84 -5.11
N ASN A 497 -25.85 -2.77 -6.04
CA ASN A 497 -27.18 -3.30 -6.36
C ASN A 497 -27.47 -4.61 -5.60
N PHE A 498 -26.49 -5.10 -4.83
CA PHE A 498 -26.54 -6.39 -4.18
C PHE A 498 -27.09 -6.32 -2.75
N ASP A 499 -27.12 -5.12 -2.15
CA ASP A 499 -27.84 -4.78 -0.91
C ASP A 499 -29.38 -5.04 -1.01
N LEU A 500 -29.89 -5.43 -2.18
CA LEU A 500 -31.31 -5.67 -2.48
C LEU A 500 -31.85 -7.02 -1.98
N LEU A 501 -31.02 -7.88 -1.40
CA LEU A 501 -31.42 -9.18 -0.86
C LEU A 501 -31.64 -9.18 0.66
N HIS A 502 -31.58 -7.99 1.28
CA HIS A 502 -31.71 -7.83 2.71
C HIS A 502 -33.16 -7.99 3.20
N ASP A 503 -33.61 -9.24 3.42
CA ASP A 503 -34.81 -9.56 4.21
C ASP A 503 -34.50 -9.61 5.73
N SER A 504 -33.46 -8.91 6.20
CA SER A 504 -33.26 -8.64 7.63
C SER A 504 -33.51 -7.15 7.97
N HIS A 505 -33.93 -6.91 9.21
CA HIS A 505 -34.55 -5.71 9.76
C HIS A 505 -34.14 -4.34 9.13
N ASP A 506 -35.16 -3.61 8.65
CA ASP A 506 -35.16 -2.29 8.00
C ASP A 506 -34.69 -2.24 6.53
N ASP A 507 -35.66 -2.33 5.60
CA ASP A 507 -35.46 -2.09 4.17
C ASP A 507 -34.96 -0.66 3.90
N VAL A 508 -33.64 -0.55 3.67
CA VAL A 508 -32.96 0.71 3.35
C VAL A 508 -33.09 1.10 1.87
N SER A 509 -33.66 0.24 1.01
CA SER A 509 -33.82 0.52 -0.43
C SER A 509 -34.74 1.72 -0.70
N HIS A 510 -35.65 1.98 0.23
CA HIS A 510 -36.54 3.15 0.23
C HIS A 510 -35.86 4.44 0.72
N ARG A 511 -34.63 4.36 1.25
CA ARG A 511 -33.94 5.54 1.74
C ARG A 511 -33.44 6.38 0.56
N PRO A 512 -33.56 7.71 0.60
CA PRO A 512 -33.15 8.58 -0.51
C PRO A 512 -31.69 8.37 -0.97
N TRP A 513 -30.76 8.06 -0.06
CA TRP A 513 -29.34 7.81 -0.36
C TRP A 513 -29.06 6.45 -1.00
N ALA A 514 -30.02 5.50 -0.97
CA ALA A 514 -29.91 4.22 -1.65
C ALA A 514 -30.31 4.33 -3.13
N MET A 515 -31.05 5.38 -3.50
CA MET A 515 -31.46 5.63 -4.88
C MET A 515 -30.26 5.92 -5.79
N PRO A 516 -30.08 5.21 -6.92
CA PRO A 516 -28.92 5.37 -7.81
C PRO A 516 -28.67 6.81 -8.27
N SER A 517 -29.75 7.54 -8.56
CA SER A 517 -29.68 8.93 -9.00
C SER A 517 -29.21 9.88 -7.90
N VAL A 518 -29.63 9.66 -6.65
CA VAL A 518 -29.15 10.42 -5.49
C VAL A 518 -27.71 10.06 -5.16
N ARG A 519 -27.31 8.78 -5.27
CA ARG A 519 -25.90 8.36 -5.13
C ARG A 519 -25.01 9.05 -6.17
N GLN A 520 -25.46 9.11 -7.43
CA GLN A 520 -24.74 9.81 -8.49
C GLN A 520 -24.63 11.31 -8.18
N ALA A 521 -25.69 11.95 -7.68
CA ALA A 521 -25.69 13.33 -7.24
C ALA A 521 -24.69 13.57 -6.12
N THR A 522 -24.72 12.72 -5.09
CA THR A 522 -23.86 12.77 -3.91
C THR A 522 -22.39 12.57 -4.27
N ASN A 523 -22.07 11.58 -5.10
CA ASN A 523 -20.72 11.36 -5.60
C ASN A 523 -20.22 12.56 -6.41
N LEU A 524 -21.05 13.13 -7.28
CA LEU A 524 -20.69 14.33 -8.04
C LEU A 524 -20.49 15.54 -7.12
N TYR A 525 -21.34 15.71 -6.10
CA TYR A 525 -21.24 16.77 -5.10
C TYR A 525 -19.92 16.67 -4.33
N PHE A 526 -19.62 15.51 -3.73
CA PHE A 526 -18.38 15.31 -2.97
C PHE A 526 -17.15 15.40 -3.87
N LYS A 527 -17.21 14.87 -5.10
CA LYS A 527 -16.14 15.05 -6.08
C LYS A 527 -15.92 16.53 -6.37
N THR A 528 -16.97 17.34 -6.47
CA THR A 528 -16.87 18.80 -6.67
C THR A 528 -16.23 19.48 -5.46
N CYS A 529 -16.59 19.11 -4.23
CA CYS A 529 -15.96 19.60 -3.01
C CYS A 529 -14.46 19.28 -2.99
N ARG A 530 -14.09 18.01 -3.20
CA ARG A 530 -12.68 17.57 -3.24
C ARG A 530 -11.89 18.23 -4.36
N THR A 531 -12.50 18.44 -5.51
CA THR A 531 -11.86 19.14 -6.64
C THR A 531 -11.52 20.60 -6.29
N ARG A 532 -12.32 21.27 -5.43
CA ARG A 532 -12.02 22.63 -4.94
C ARG A 532 -10.89 22.66 -3.91
N GLU A 533 -10.75 21.60 -3.12
CA GLU A 533 -9.60 21.44 -2.23
C GLU A 533 -8.33 21.17 -3.05
N GLU A 534 -8.42 20.25 -4.01
CA GLU A 534 -7.31 19.86 -4.88
C GLU A 534 -6.79 21.04 -5.71
N ILE A 535 -7.65 21.89 -6.29
CA ILE A 535 -7.18 23.08 -7.03
C ILE A 535 -6.40 24.05 -6.12
N THR A 536 -6.80 24.17 -4.86
CA THR A 536 -6.12 25.04 -3.89
C THR A 536 -4.75 24.47 -3.55
N GLN A 537 -4.67 23.16 -3.34
CA GLN A 537 -3.42 22.46 -3.10
C GLN A 537 -2.47 22.53 -4.30
N LEU A 538 -2.94 22.24 -5.51
CA LEU A 538 -2.14 22.33 -6.74
C LEU A 538 -1.58 23.73 -6.96
N ASN A 539 -2.34 24.79 -6.67
CA ASN A 539 -1.86 26.17 -6.73
C ASN A 539 -0.71 26.47 -5.75
N ILE A 540 -0.67 25.80 -4.60
CA ILE A 540 0.43 25.89 -3.65
C ILE A 540 1.62 25.08 -4.19
N GLU A 541 1.40 23.83 -4.57
CA GLU A 541 2.44 22.93 -5.09
C GLU A 541 3.15 23.51 -6.32
N VAL A 542 2.43 24.11 -7.27
CA VAL A 542 2.99 24.82 -8.44
C VAL A 542 3.94 25.94 -8.01
N ARG A 543 3.55 26.75 -7.02
CA ARG A 543 4.39 27.84 -6.49
C ARG A 543 5.61 27.31 -5.76
N ARG A 544 5.46 26.25 -4.97
CA ARG A 544 6.57 25.56 -4.29
C ARG A 544 7.58 25.05 -5.31
N LEU A 545 7.15 24.36 -6.38
CA LEU A 545 8.04 23.86 -7.43
C LEU A 545 8.79 24.99 -8.13
N ALA A 546 8.07 26.01 -8.59
CA ALA A 546 8.68 27.13 -9.32
C ALA A 546 9.76 27.84 -8.48
N THR A 547 9.48 28.02 -7.19
CA THR A 547 10.42 28.65 -6.24
C THR A 547 11.61 27.73 -5.95
N TYR A 548 11.34 26.45 -5.68
CA TYR A 548 12.37 25.43 -5.44
C TYR A 548 13.37 25.34 -6.60
N LEU A 549 12.89 25.27 -7.85
CA LEU A 549 13.77 25.16 -9.03
C LEU A 549 14.75 26.34 -9.14
N ARG A 550 14.27 27.55 -8.84
CA ARG A 550 15.11 28.76 -8.87
C ARG A 550 16.11 28.76 -7.71
N ASP A 551 15.63 28.49 -6.51
CA ASP A 551 16.42 28.63 -5.29
C ASP A 551 17.48 27.51 -5.19
N GLU A 552 17.12 26.28 -5.57
CA GLU A 552 18.05 25.13 -5.63
C GLU A 552 19.15 25.35 -6.67
N GLU A 553 18.81 25.81 -7.88
CA GLU A 553 19.80 26.09 -8.93
C GLU A 553 20.76 27.21 -8.50
N HIS A 554 20.24 28.28 -7.88
CA HIS A 554 21.06 29.37 -7.37
C HIS A 554 21.99 28.89 -6.24
N TYR A 555 21.44 28.15 -5.27
CA TYR A 555 22.20 27.59 -4.15
C TYR A 555 23.36 26.71 -4.62
N LEU A 556 23.09 25.73 -5.49
CA LEU A 556 24.10 24.80 -5.97
C LEU A 556 25.18 25.48 -6.82
N ARG A 557 24.83 26.52 -7.59
CA ARG A 557 25.82 27.34 -8.32
C ARG A 557 26.74 28.09 -7.37
N GLU A 558 26.19 28.69 -6.34
CA GLU A 558 26.96 29.44 -5.36
C GLU A 558 27.88 28.52 -4.56
N CYS A 559 27.38 27.36 -4.09
CA CYS A 559 28.22 26.35 -3.44
C CYS A 559 29.34 25.84 -4.34
N GLN A 560 29.07 25.58 -5.63
CA GLN A 560 30.12 25.22 -6.58
C GLN A 560 31.18 26.33 -6.67
N ARG A 561 30.76 27.59 -6.88
CA ARG A 561 31.67 28.73 -7.03
C ARG A 561 32.55 28.92 -5.80
N GLN A 562 31.99 28.73 -4.61
CA GLN A 562 32.74 28.79 -3.35
C GLN A 562 33.76 27.64 -3.24
N ALA A 563 33.36 26.41 -3.60
CA ALA A 563 34.24 25.26 -3.60
C ALA A 563 35.35 25.35 -4.66
N GLU A 564 35.14 26.03 -5.78
CA GLU A 564 36.18 26.24 -6.81
C GLU A 564 37.38 27.03 -6.28
N ALA A 565 37.17 27.90 -5.31
CA ALA A 565 38.24 28.71 -4.70
C ALA A 565 39.15 27.90 -3.77
N SER A 566 38.66 26.80 -3.20
CA SER A 566 39.37 26.02 -2.16
C SER A 566 39.69 24.58 -2.57
N HIS A 567 38.82 23.90 -3.31
CA HIS A 567 38.94 22.48 -3.60
C HIS A 567 38.28 22.09 -4.95
N LEU A 568 39.06 22.18 -6.04
CA LEU A 568 38.60 21.92 -7.42
C LEU A 568 37.90 20.56 -7.62
N VAL A 569 38.40 19.50 -6.95
CA VAL A 569 37.80 18.16 -7.07
C VAL A 569 36.42 18.09 -6.41
N LEU A 570 36.20 18.85 -5.34
CA LEU A 570 34.92 18.90 -4.63
C LEU A 570 33.92 19.74 -5.42
N ALA A 571 34.37 20.88 -5.95
CA ALA A 571 33.58 21.67 -6.89
C ALA A 571 33.11 20.86 -8.09
N HIS A 572 33.98 19.99 -8.64
CA HIS A 572 33.59 19.07 -9.70
C HIS A 572 32.47 18.10 -9.26
N GLN A 573 32.56 17.51 -8.06
CA GLN A 573 31.50 16.64 -7.54
C GLN A 573 30.19 17.40 -7.27
N ILE A 574 30.25 18.63 -6.75
CA ILE A 574 29.07 19.50 -6.58
C ILE A 574 28.45 19.82 -7.95
N ASN A 575 29.25 20.09 -8.98
CA ASN A 575 28.75 20.29 -10.33
C ASN A 575 28.04 19.04 -10.88
N LEU A 576 28.59 17.84 -10.66
CA LEU A 576 27.93 16.59 -11.05
C LEU A 576 26.58 16.43 -10.33
N TRP A 577 26.53 16.76 -9.03
CA TRP A 577 25.29 16.76 -8.25
C TRP A 577 24.26 17.75 -8.81
N ARG A 578 24.68 18.99 -9.11
CA ARG A 578 23.84 19.99 -9.75
C ARG A 578 23.29 19.50 -11.08
N GLN A 579 24.12 18.90 -11.94
CA GLN A 579 23.68 18.37 -13.24
C GLN A 579 22.61 17.27 -13.12
N VAL A 580 22.59 16.51 -12.03
CA VAL A 580 21.51 15.56 -11.75
C VAL A 580 20.23 16.30 -11.39
N ARG A 581 20.29 17.23 -10.42
CA ARG A 581 19.14 17.99 -9.93
C ARG A 581 18.53 18.93 -10.98
N SER A 582 19.37 19.54 -11.82
CA SER A 582 18.93 20.49 -12.84
C SER A 582 18.48 19.82 -14.15
N ARG A 583 18.62 18.50 -14.26
CA ARG A 583 18.46 17.75 -15.52
C ARG A 583 17.10 18.00 -16.18
N PHE A 584 16.05 18.09 -15.37
CA PHE A 584 14.67 18.21 -15.84
C PHE A 584 14.11 19.63 -15.68
N ASN A 585 14.92 20.61 -15.28
CA ASN A 585 14.44 21.97 -15.01
C ASN A 585 13.78 22.60 -16.24
N SER A 586 14.29 22.37 -17.45
CA SER A 586 13.68 22.89 -18.67
C SER A 586 12.28 22.33 -18.90
N HIS A 587 12.08 21.03 -18.65
CA HIS A 587 10.80 20.36 -18.75
C HIS A 587 9.82 20.87 -17.69
N HIS A 588 10.28 21.00 -16.45
CA HIS A 588 9.46 21.55 -15.37
C HIS A 588 9.01 22.98 -15.64
N LEU A 589 9.92 23.85 -16.09
CA LEU A 589 9.59 25.23 -16.43
C LEU A 589 8.58 25.32 -17.59
N GLN A 590 8.73 24.46 -18.61
CA GLN A 590 7.76 24.38 -19.70
C GLN A 590 6.37 23.96 -19.19
N ARG A 591 6.29 22.94 -18.34
CA ARG A 591 5.01 22.50 -17.76
C ARG A 591 4.38 23.53 -16.84
N LEU A 592 5.16 24.27 -16.07
CA LEU A 592 4.66 25.36 -15.25
C LEU A 592 4.07 26.49 -16.13
N GLN A 593 4.67 26.77 -17.30
CA GLN A 593 4.09 27.68 -18.30
C GLN A 593 2.80 27.11 -18.90
N ASP A 594 2.77 25.82 -19.24
CA ASP A 594 1.55 25.15 -19.72
C ASP A 594 0.40 25.30 -18.71
N ILE A 595 0.68 25.11 -17.41
CA ILE A 595 -0.30 25.30 -16.32
C ILE A 595 -0.78 26.75 -16.26
N ALA A 596 0.12 27.73 -16.38
CA ALA A 596 -0.25 29.15 -16.36
C ALA A 596 -1.13 29.56 -17.56
N ASN A 597 -1.10 28.80 -18.65
CA ASN A 597 -1.93 29.00 -19.84
C ASN A 597 -3.27 28.25 -19.79
N LEU A 598 -3.51 27.45 -18.76
CA LEU A 598 -4.80 26.78 -18.56
C LEU A 598 -5.88 27.80 -18.13
N PRO A 599 -7.16 27.55 -18.49
CA PRO A 599 -8.26 28.51 -18.29
C PRO A 599 -8.72 28.70 -16.85
#